data_AF-A0A848XV75-F1
#
_entry.id   AF-A0A848XV75-F1
#
_cell.length_a   1.000
_cell.length_b   1.000
_cell.length_c   1.000
_cell.angle_alpha   90.00
_cell.angle_beta   90.00
_cell.angle_gamma   90.00
#
_symmetry.space_group_name_H-M   'P 1'
#
loop_
_entity.id
_entity.type
_entity.pdbx_description
1 polymer ?
#
loop_
_entity_poly.entity_id
_entity_poly.type
_entity_poly.pdbx_seq_one_letter_code
_entity_poly.pdbx_strand_id
1 'polypeptide(L)'
;MSTLSPRPWLRWTLVAGTVLLFILVPFALVGASADRWAEALVRSMQQRPLVVAGVVVGLLAVDLVAPIPSSLVSTLAGTFLGVTGGALASFVGLTLGCALGYALGRTAGRGATKAALGDAEIGRLEVGWARFGDAFMIVARAVPVLAEASVLFAGMSAMPRRRFFLLTGLANAGLSLAYAAVGAW
;
A
#
# COMPACT_ATOMS: atom_id res chain seq x y z
N MET A 1 24.04 -2.10 66.13
CA MET A 1 23.81 -2.82 64.86
C MET A 1 22.60 -2.21 64.17
N SER A 2 22.79 -1.15 63.38
CA SER A 2 21.73 -0.45 62.65
C SER A 2 21.58 -1.05 61.25
N THR A 3 20.57 -1.88 61.05
CA THR A 3 20.18 -2.39 59.74
C THR A 3 19.53 -1.26 58.94
N LEU A 4 20.30 -0.64 58.03
CA LEU A 4 19.80 0.33 57.06
C LEU A 4 18.84 -0.38 56.09
N SER A 5 17.54 -0.15 56.22
CA SER A 5 16.56 -0.57 55.24
C SER A 5 16.81 0.18 53.93
N PRO A 6 16.92 -0.50 52.77
CA PRO A 6 17.15 0.18 51.50
C PRO A 6 15.96 1.11 51.22
N ARG A 7 16.25 2.40 51.02
CA ARG A 7 15.25 3.43 50.74
C ARG A 7 14.42 3.00 49.52
N PRO A 8 13.08 3.16 49.53
CA PRO A 8 12.19 2.60 48.50
C PRO A 8 12.52 3.09 47.08
N TRP A 9 13.07 4.29 46.92
CA TRP A 9 13.52 4.81 45.64
C TRP A 9 14.68 4.01 45.03
N LEU A 10 15.57 3.44 45.85
CA LEU A 10 16.68 2.62 45.40
C LEU A 10 16.21 1.28 44.83
N ARG A 11 15.10 0.74 45.36
CA ARG A 11 14.49 -0.49 44.83
C ARG A 11 13.89 -0.26 43.44
N TRP A 12 13.21 0.88 43.24
CA TRP A 12 12.64 1.23 41.95
C TRP A 12 13.70 1.54 40.89
N THR A 13 14.81 2.19 41.25
CA THR A 13 15.91 2.41 40.31
C THR A 13 16.60 1.11 39.90
N LEU A 14 16.76 0.15 40.82
CA LEU A 14 17.31 -1.17 40.52
C LEU A 14 16.39 -2.00 39.60
N VAL A 15 15.08 -1.97 39.85
CA VAL A 15 14.09 -2.64 38.98
C VAL A 15 14.07 -2.00 37.60
N ALA A 16 13.99 -0.67 37.51
CA ALA A 16 14.04 0.04 36.24
C ALA A 16 15.35 -0.24 35.48
N GLY A 17 16.49 -0.23 36.18
CA GLY A 17 17.79 -0.56 35.62
C GLY A 17 17.86 -1.99 35.10
N THR A 18 17.28 -2.95 35.81
CA THR A 18 17.26 -4.36 35.39
C THR A 18 16.36 -4.57 34.17
N VAL A 19 15.20 -3.92 34.11
CA VAL A 19 14.32 -3.95 32.94
C VAL A 19 15.00 -3.31 31.73
N LEU A 20 15.65 -2.16 31.91
CA LEU A 20 16.43 -1.50 30.87
C LEU A 20 17.57 -2.39 30.37
N LEU A 21 18.30 -3.03 31.28
CA LEU A 21 19.39 -3.94 30.92
C LEU A 21 18.87 -5.17 30.17
N PHE A 22 17.73 -5.73 30.60
CA PHE A 22 17.08 -6.85 29.95
C PHE A 22 16.58 -6.54 28.54
N ILE A 23 16.25 -5.28 28.25
CA ILE A 23 15.88 -4.82 26.89
C ILE A 23 17.13 -4.49 26.07
N LEU A 24 18.08 -3.75 26.64
CA LEU A 24 19.26 -3.24 25.95
C LEU A 24 20.30 -4.31 25.64
N VAL A 25 20.46 -5.32 26.50
CA VAL A 25 21.47 -6.37 26.31
C VAL A 25 21.14 -7.27 25.11
N PRO A 26 19.92 -7.82 24.98
CA PRO A 26 19.54 -8.54 23.77
C PRO A 26 19.59 -7.66 22.53
N PHE A 27 19.16 -6.40 22.63
CA PHE A 27 19.23 -5.46 21.52
C PHE A 27 20.68 -5.16 21.09
N ALA A 28 21.62 -5.03 22.02
CA ALA A 28 23.03 -4.81 21.70
C ALA A 28 23.70 -6.07 21.13
N LEU A 29 23.37 -7.25 21.65
CA LEU A 29 23.94 -8.54 21.23
C LEU A 29 23.38 -9.00 19.87
N VAL A 30 22.08 -8.84 19.66
CA VAL A 30 21.38 -9.27 18.43
C VAL A 30 21.32 -8.14 17.41
N GLY A 31 21.25 -6.87 17.82
CA GLY A 31 21.16 -5.70 16.93
C GLY A 31 22.32 -5.62 15.96
N ALA A 32 23.57 -5.77 16.42
CA ALA A 32 24.73 -5.77 15.53
C ALA A 32 24.71 -6.94 14.51
N SER A 33 24.06 -8.06 14.84
CA SER A 33 23.88 -9.18 13.91
C SER A 33 22.72 -8.92 12.96
N ALA A 34 21.60 -8.38 13.47
CA ALA A 34 20.43 -7.99 12.73
C ALA A 34 20.76 -6.91 11.70
N ASP A 35 21.58 -5.92 12.04
CA ASP A 35 22.04 -4.86 11.14
C ASP A 35 22.85 -5.44 9.98
N ARG A 36 23.76 -6.39 10.24
CA ARG A 36 24.52 -7.06 9.17
C ARG A 36 23.65 -7.91 8.26
N TRP A 37 22.67 -8.62 8.82
CA TRP A 37 21.70 -9.40 8.03
C TRP A 37 20.78 -8.49 7.23
N ALA A 38 20.33 -7.38 7.81
CA ALA A 38 19.52 -6.36 7.15
C ALA A 38 20.29 -5.71 6.01
N GLU A 39 21.54 -5.29 6.25
CA GLU A 39 22.42 -4.76 5.21
C GLU A 39 22.67 -5.78 4.09
N ALA A 40 22.92 -7.05 4.44
CA ALA A 40 23.11 -8.10 3.44
C ALA A 40 21.85 -8.32 2.59
N LEU A 41 20.67 -8.32 3.22
CA LEU A 41 19.39 -8.43 2.55
C LEU A 41 19.16 -7.22 1.62
N VAL A 42 19.37 -5.99 2.12
CA VAL A 42 19.25 -4.75 1.34
C VAL A 42 20.20 -4.77 0.15
N ARG A 43 21.48 -5.09 0.34
CA ARG A 43 22.47 -5.18 -0.75
C ARG A 43 22.08 -6.25 -1.77
N SER A 44 21.60 -7.42 -1.32
CA SER A 44 21.17 -8.49 -2.21
C SER A 44 19.96 -8.11 -3.06
N MET A 45 19.04 -7.32 -2.50
CA MET A 45 17.86 -6.79 -3.20
C MET A 45 18.24 -5.66 -4.16
N GLN A 46 19.19 -4.78 -3.78
CA GLN A 46 19.74 -3.75 -4.66
C GLN A 46 20.48 -4.32 -5.87
N GLN A 47 21.12 -5.49 -5.72
CA GLN A 47 21.76 -6.19 -6.85
C GLN A 47 20.77 -6.85 -7.82
N ARG A 48 19.48 -6.96 -7.46
CA ARG A 48 18.44 -7.58 -8.29
C ARG A 48 17.23 -6.66 -8.46
N PRO A 49 17.42 -5.46 -9.05
CA PRO A 49 16.34 -4.46 -9.15
C PRO A 49 15.14 -4.96 -9.96
N LEU A 50 15.36 -5.83 -10.95
CA LEU A 50 14.27 -6.44 -11.73
C LEU A 50 13.39 -7.38 -10.89
N VAL A 51 13.98 -8.13 -9.94
CA VAL A 51 13.23 -9.02 -9.05
C VAL A 51 12.40 -8.20 -8.09
N VAL A 52 13.01 -7.17 -7.49
CA VAL A 52 12.30 -6.25 -6.59
C VAL A 52 11.15 -5.56 -7.33
N ALA A 53 11.38 -5.05 -8.55
CA ALA A 53 10.33 -4.45 -9.37
C ALA A 53 9.20 -5.44 -9.67
N GLY A 54 9.51 -6.69 -10.01
CA GLY A 54 8.51 -7.73 -10.24
C GLY A 54 7.67 -8.04 -9.00
N VAL A 55 8.30 -8.11 -7.82
CA VAL A 55 7.60 -8.32 -6.54
C VAL A 55 6.70 -7.13 -6.21
N VAL A 56 7.20 -5.89 -6.35
CA VAL A 56 6.41 -4.66 -6.13
C VAL A 56 5.19 -4.64 -7.05
N VAL A 57 5.39 -4.88 -8.35
CA VAL A 57 4.31 -4.95 -9.34
C VAL A 57 3.30 -6.03 -8.97
N GLY A 58 3.77 -7.22 -8.60
CA GLY A 58 2.92 -8.34 -8.21
C GLY A 58 2.08 -8.03 -6.98
N LEU A 59 2.69 -7.54 -5.90
CA LEU A 59 2.02 -7.19 -4.65
C LEU A 59 0.96 -6.11 -4.85
N LEU A 60 1.27 -5.07 -5.63
CA LEU A 60 0.33 -4.00 -5.94
C LEU A 60 -0.79 -4.44 -6.89
N ALA A 61 -0.51 -5.38 -7.80
CA ALA A 61 -1.53 -5.90 -8.71
C ALA A 61 -2.56 -6.77 -7.99
N VAL A 62 -2.16 -7.46 -6.91
CA VAL A 62 -3.04 -8.32 -6.11
C VAL A 62 -3.60 -7.63 -4.86
N ASP A 63 -3.37 -6.32 -4.68
CA ASP A 63 -3.83 -5.59 -3.49
C ASP A 63 -5.37 -5.61 -3.32
N LEU A 64 -6.09 -5.77 -4.42
CA LEU A 64 -7.54 -5.96 -4.47
C LEU A 64 -8.02 -7.22 -3.73
N VAL A 65 -7.14 -8.22 -3.57
CA VAL A 65 -7.44 -9.51 -2.92
C VAL A 65 -6.73 -9.62 -1.57
N ALA A 66 -5.48 -9.18 -1.51
CA ALA A 66 -4.71 -9.13 -0.29
C ALA A 66 -4.68 -7.67 0.18
N PRO A 67 -5.31 -7.29 1.32
CA PRO A 67 -5.42 -5.91 1.78
C PRO A 67 -4.05 -5.36 2.21
N ILE A 68 -3.19 -5.14 1.23
CA ILE A 68 -1.81 -4.70 1.36
C ILE A 68 -1.82 -3.19 1.13
N PRO A 69 -1.37 -2.38 2.10
CA PRO A 69 -1.34 -0.93 1.93
C PRO A 69 -0.39 -0.55 0.78
N SER A 70 -0.97 -0.09 -0.33
CA SER A 70 -0.25 0.27 -1.56
C SER A 70 0.77 1.40 -1.33
N SER A 71 0.52 2.25 -0.32
CA SER A 71 1.45 3.27 0.17
C SER A 71 2.72 2.66 0.75
N LEU A 72 2.62 1.62 1.58
CA LEU A 72 3.78 0.94 2.16
C LEU A 72 4.64 0.31 1.06
N VAL A 73 4.00 -0.41 0.12
CA VAL A 73 4.72 -1.08 -0.98
C VAL A 73 5.38 -0.07 -1.91
N SER A 74 4.71 1.05 -2.23
CA SER A 74 5.27 2.10 -3.09
C SER A 74 6.42 2.87 -2.43
N THR A 75 6.34 3.11 -1.11
CA THR A 75 7.44 3.70 -0.34
C THR A 75 8.65 2.77 -0.32
N LEU A 76 8.46 1.48 -0.01
CA LEU A 76 9.53 0.49 -0.06
C LEU A 76 10.14 0.37 -1.47
N ALA A 77 9.31 0.45 -2.51
CA ALA A 77 9.78 0.48 -3.89
C ALA A 77 10.72 1.68 -4.14
N GLY A 78 10.39 2.86 -3.60
CA GLY A 78 11.26 4.04 -3.62
C GLY A 78 12.61 3.79 -2.94
N THR A 79 12.61 3.13 -1.78
CA THR A 79 13.83 2.80 -1.03
C THR A 79 14.75 1.84 -1.79
N PHE A 80 14.18 0.80 -2.43
CA PHE A 80 14.97 -0.25 -3.07
C PHE A 80 15.32 0.02 -4.54
N LEU A 81 14.47 0.75 -5.28
CA LEU A 81 14.61 1.00 -6.72
C LEU A 81 14.91 2.46 -7.06
N GLY A 82 15.01 3.33 -6.04
CA GLY A 82 15.07 4.77 -6.20
C GLY A 82 13.74 5.37 -6.65
N VAL A 83 13.68 6.70 -6.74
CA VAL A 83 12.46 7.43 -7.11
C VAL A 83 11.90 6.96 -8.45
N THR A 84 12.74 6.89 -9.49
CA THR A 84 12.28 6.57 -10.85
C THR A 84 11.88 5.10 -10.99
N GLY A 85 12.71 4.17 -10.50
CA GLY A 85 12.41 2.74 -10.57
C GLY A 85 11.22 2.36 -9.70
N GLY A 86 11.14 2.94 -8.49
CA GLY A 86 10.03 2.75 -7.57
C GLY A 86 8.73 3.31 -8.10
N ALA A 87 8.74 4.52 -8.68
CA ALA A 87 7.56 5.14 -9.27
C ALA A 87 7.06 4.34 -10.49
N LEU A 88 7.96 3.87 -11.36
CA LEU A 88 7.59 3.05 -12.52
C LEU A 88 7.00 1.70 -12.10
N ALA A 89 7.67 0.98 -11.20
CA ALA A 89 7.17 -0.31 -10.70
C ALA A 89 5.81 -0.15 -10.00
N SER A 90 5.67 0.89 -9.17
CA SER A 90 4.41 1.18 -8.47
C SER A 90 3.29 1.55 -9.43
N PHE A 91 3.58 2.40 -10.42
CA PHE A 91 2.62 2.79 -11.44
C PHE A 91 2.11 1.58 -12.23
N VAL A 92 3.01 0.69 -12.64
CA VAL A 92 2.65 -0.53 -13.37
C VAL A 92 1.81 -1.45 -12.49
N GLY A 93 2.23 -1.69 -11.24
CA GLY A 93 1.49 -2.54 -10.29
C GLY A 93 0.08 -2.04 -10.01
N LEU A 94 -0.06 -0.76 -9.65
CA LEU A 94 -1.35 -0.12 -9.39
C LEU A 94 -2.25 -0.12 -10.64
N THR A 95 -1.67 0.07 -11.83
CA THR A 95 -2.43 0.07 -13.08
C THR A 95 -2.91 -1.34 -13.43
N LEU A 96 -2.10 -2.36 -13.19
CA LEU A 96 -2.50 -3.76 -13.34
C LEU A 96 -3.61 -4.14 -12.36
N GLY A 97 -3.51 -3.76 -11.08
CA GLY A 97 -4.57 -3.97 -10.10
C GLY A 97 -5.89 -3.31 -10.52
N CYS A 98 -5.82 -2.08 -11.06
CA CYS A 98 -6.98 -1.40 -11.62
C CYS A 98 -7.56 -2.12 -12.84
N ALA A 99 -6.71 -2.62 -13.74
CA ALA A 99 -7.14 -3.36 -14.91
C ALA A 99 -7.84 -4.67 -14.52
N LEU A 100 -7.30 -5.38 -13.53
CA LEU A 100 -7.89 -6.60 -12.97
C LEU A 100 -9.23 -6.30 -12.31
N GLY A 101 -9.31 -5.30 -11.42
CA GLY A 101 -10.57 -4.91 -10.78
C GLY A 101 -11.62 -4.44 -11.78
N TYR A 102 -11.24 -3.67 -12.79
CA TYR A 102 -12.14 -3.25 -13.86
C TYR A 102 -12.63 -4.45 -14.68
N ALA A 103 -11.74 -5.39 -15.02
CA ALA A 103 -12.09 -6.60 -15.74
C ALA A 103 -13.04 -7.48 -14.92
N LEU A 104 -12.75 -7.68 -13.63
CA LEU A 104 -13.62 -8.41 -12.69
C LEU A 104 -14.99 -7.77 -12.57
N GLY A 105 -15.08 -6.44 -12.40
CA GLY A 105 -16.35 -5.72 -12.37
C GLY A 105 -17.12 -5.87 -13.68
N ARG A 106 -16.43 -5.87 -14.82
CA ARG A 106 -17.03 -6.00 -16.14
C ARG A 106 -17.50 -7.43 -16.46
N THR A 107 -16.78 -8.45 -15.97
CA THR A 107 -17.13 -9.88 -16.18
C THR A 107 -18.13 -10.41 -15.15
N ALA A 108 -18.11 -9.90 -13.90
CA ALA A 108 -19.15 -10.14 -12.90
C ALA A 108 -20.52 -9.65 -13.38
N GLY A 109 -20.52 -8.78 -14.41
CA GLY A 109 -21.48 -8.87 -15.50
C GLY A 109 -22.70 -7.99 -15.30
N ARG A 110 -23.05 -7.29 -16.39
CA ARG A 110 -24.34 -6.59 -16.54
C ARG A 110 -25.53 -7.43 -16.04
N GLY A 111 -25.50 -8.76 -16.13
CA GLY A 111 -26.56 -9.63 -15.61
C GLY A 111 -26.76 -9.56 -14.10
N ALA A 112 -25.68 -9.62 -13.30
CA ALA A 112 -25.76 -9.51 -11.85
C ALA A 112 -26.07 -8.08 -11.40
N THR A 113 -25.48 -7.08 -12.07
CA THR A 113 -25.77 -5.66 -11.80
C THR A 113 -27.22 -5.29 -12.14
N LYS A 114 -27.74 -5.79 -13.27
CA LYS A 114 -29.12 -5.57 -13.72
C LYS A 114 -30.13 -6.32 -12.84
N ALA A 115 -29.79 -7.51 -12.36
CA ALA A 115 -30.59 -8.26 -11.39
C ALA A 115 -30.61 -7.62 -9.99
N ALA A 116 -29.51 -6.99 -9.56
CA ALA A 116 -29.39 -6.39 -8.23
C ALA A 116 -29.94 -4.95 -8.15
N LEU A 117 -29.75 -4.13 -9.19
CA LEU A 117 -30.06 -2.69 -9.19
C LEU A 117 -31.21 -2.29 -10.13
N GLY A 118 -31.52 -3.09 -11.17
CA GLY A 118 -32.51 -2.70 -12.18
C GLY A 118 -32.05 -1.56 -13.11
N ASP A 119 -32.66 -1.47 -14.30
CA ASP A 119 -32.24 -0.55 -15.37
C ASP A 119 -32.31 0.94 -14.98
N ALA A 120 -33.28 1.31 -14.13
CA ALA A 120 -33.47 2.69 -13.69
C ALA A 120 -32.39 3.17 -12.71
N GLU A 121 -31.94 2.30 -11.80
CA GLU A 121 -30.91 2.63 -10.80
C GLU A 121 -29.53 2.73 -11.48
N ILE A 122 -29.25 1.87 -12.46
CA ILE A 122 -28.04 1.95 -13.31
C ILE A 122 -27.99 3.30 -14.03
N GLY A 123 -29.09 3.74 -14.64
CA GLY A 123 -29.16 5.05 -15.31
C GLY A 123 -28.97 6.23 -14.36
N ARG A 124 -29.55 6.19 -13.14
CA ARG A 124 -29.34 7.24 -12.12
C ARG A 124 -27.90 7.29 -11.64
N LEU A 125 -27.28 6.13 -11.46
CA LEU A 125 -25.88 6.03 -11.10
C LEU A 125 -24.97 6.51 -12.23
N GLU A 126 -25.24 6.19 -13.49
CA GLU A 126 -24.50 6.71 -14.65
C GLU A 126 -24.57 8.24 -14.72
N VAL A 127 -25.74 8.85 -14.45
CA VAL A 127 -25.90 10.31 -14.41
C VAL A 127 -25.19 10.94 -13.20
N GLY A 128 -25.24 10.31 -12.02
CA GLY A 128 -24.50 10.76 -10.83
C GLY A 128 -22.98 10.65 -11.02
N TRP A 129 -22.53 9.56 -11.64
CA TRP A 129 -21.13 9.30 -11.97
C TRP A 129 -20.62 10.27 -13.04
N ALA A 130 -21.43 10.58 -14.05
CA ALA A 130 -21.09 11.56 -15.08
C ALA A 130 -20.85 12.96 -14.49
N ARG A 131 -21.45 13.28 -13.34
CA ARG A 131 -21.37 14.60 -12.69
C ARG A 131 -20.24 14.73 -11.66
N PHE A 132 -19.92 13.66 -10.93
CA PHE A 132 -18.93 13.71 -9.83
C PHE A 132 -17.89 12.60 -9.84
N GLY A 133 -18.03 11.61 -10.70
CA GLY A 133 -17.30 10.38 -10.52
C GLY A 133 -15.85 10.39 -11.01
N ASP A 134 -15.46 11.35 -11.84
CA ASP A 134 -14.04 11.58 -12.15
C ASP A 134 -13.29 12.07 -10.90
N ALA A 135 -13.85 13.05 -10.18
CA ALA A 135 -13.30 13.56 -8.94
C ALA A 135 -13.36 12.53 -7.81
N PHE A 136 -14.47 11.80 -7.70
CA PHE A 136 -14.61 10.70 -6.72
C PHE A 136 -13.57 9.62 -6.96
N MET A 137 -13.30 9.23 -8.21
CA MET A 137 -12.34 8.17 -8.51
C MET A 137 -10.89 8.60 -8.19
N ILE A 138 -10.57 9.89 -8.28
CA ILE A 138 -9.28 10.45 -7.85
C ILE A 138 -9.21 10.51 -6.31
N VAL A 139 -10.22 11.05 -5.64
CA VAL A 139 -10.24 11.20 -4.18
C VAL A 139 -10.31 9.84 -3.47
N ALA A 140 -11.08 8.90 -4.01
CA ALA A 140 -11.20 7.55 -3.49
C ALA A 140 -9.85 6.82 -3.46
N ARG A 141 -8.85 7.23 -4.25
CA ARG A 141 -7.50 6.64 -4.22
C ARG A 141 -6.77 6.86 -2.90
N ALA A 142 -7.15 7.88 -2.13
CA ALA A 142 -6.58 8.10 -0.80
C ALA A 142 -7.05 7.05 0.22
N VAL A 143 -8.13 6.32 -0.07
CA VAL A 143 -8.74 5.33 0.83
C VAL A 143 -8.84 3.98 0.10
N PRO A 144 -8.04 2.96 0.46
CA PRO A 144 -7.94 1.71 -0.30
C PRO A 144 -9.29 1.07 -0.66
N VAL A 145 -10.17 0.91 0.33
CA VAL A 145 -11.51 0.30 0.13
C VAL A 145 -12.39 1.10 -0.84
N LEU A 146 -12.32 2.43 -0.82
CA LEU A 146 -13.06 3.27 -1.77
C LEU A 146 -12.46 3.19 -3.16
N ALA A 147 -11.13 3.10 -3.27
CA ALA A 147 -10.43 2.94 -4.53
C ALA A 147 -10.86 1.65 -5.23
N GLU A 148 -10.85 0.52 -4.50
CA GLU A 148 -11.26 -0.79 -5.00
C GLU A 148 -12.73 -0.81 -5.44
N ALA A 149 -13.63 -0.29 -4.59
CA ALA A 149 -15.05 -0.19 -4.91
C ALA A 149 -15.31 0.66 -6.17
N SER A 150 -14.61 1.79 -6.31
CA SER A 150 -14.74 2.66 -7.49
C SER A 150 -14.30 1.98 -8.78
N VAL A 151 -13.23 1.17 -8.74
CA VAL A 151 -12.71 0.42 -9.89
C VAL A 151 -13.66 -0.69 -10.31
N LEU A 152 -14.13 -1.49 -9.34
CA LEU A 152 -15.10 -2.56 -9.58
C LEU A 152 -16.39 -1.99 -10.17
N PHE A 153 -16.88 -0.90 -9.59
CA PHE A 153 -18.10 -0.25 -10.05
C PHE A 153 -17.92 0.36 -11.45
N ALA A 154 -16.73 0.86 -11.81
CA ALA A 154 -16.44 1.38 -13.14
C ALA A 154 -16.41 0.25 -14.20
N GLY A 155 -15.99 -0.95 -13.78
CA GLY A 155 -16.11 -2.17 -14.57
C GLY A 155 -17.57 -2.58 -14.77
N MET A 156 -18.36 -2.60 -13.70
CA MET A 156 -19.79 -2.98 -13.71
C MET A 156 -20.64 -2.05 -14.59
N SER A 157 -20.39 -0.74 -14.54
CA SER A 157 -21.06 0.27 -15.38
C SER A 157 -20.56 0.29 -16.83
N ALA A 158 -19.62 -0.59 -17.19
CA ALA A 158 -19.02 -0.66 -18.51
C ALA A 158 -18.41 0.67 -19.01
N MET A 159 -17.89 1.50 -18.08
CA MET A 159 -17.26 2.79 -18.37
C MET A 159 -16.24 2.68 -19.52
N PRO A 160 -16.16 3.64 -20.47
CA PRO A 160 -15.22 3.55 -21.58
C PRO A 160 -13.78 3.35 -21.11
N ARG A 161 -13.14 2.25 -21.54
CA ARG A 161 -11.80 1.84 -21.10
C ARG A 161 -10.78 2.98 -21.18
N ARG A 162 -10.81 3.76 -22.27
CA ARG A 162 -9.93 4.92 -22.48
C ARG A 162 -10.04 5.96 -21.36
N ARG A 163 -11.28 6.31 -20.96
CA ARG A 163 -11.52 7.30 -19.90
C ARG A 163 -11.08 6.76 -18.55
N PHE A 164 -11.40 5.50 -18.25
CA PHE A 164 -10.97 4.83 -17.03
C PHE A 164 -9.44 4.85 -16.89
N PHE A 165 -8.71 4.33 -17.88
CA PHE A 165 -7.25 4.25 -17.83
C PHE A 165 -6.56 5.62 -17.80
N LEU A 166 -7.13 6.65 -18.43
CA LEU A 166 -6.60 8.01 -18.33
C LEU A 166 -6.71 8.55 -16.90
N LEU A 167 -7.89 8.45 -16.29
CA LEU A 167 -8.13 8.97 -14.94
C LEU A 167 -7.36 8.18 -13.89
N THR A 168 -7.42 6.84 -13.92
CA THR A 168 -6.67 6.00 -12.99
C THR A 168 -5.17 6.11 -13.23
N GLY A 169 -4.74 6.24 -14.48
CA GLY A 169 -3.33 6.42 -14.83
C GLY A 169 -2.78 7.72 -14.27
N LEU A 170 -3.49 8.84 -14.43
CA LEU A 170 -3.07 10.12 -13.86
C LEU A 170 -2.98 10.07 -12.32
N ALA A 171 -4.00 9.50 -11.68
CA ALA A 171 -4.00 9.35 -10.23
C ALA A 171 -2.87 8.43 -9.74
N ASN A 172 -2.67 7.28 -10.41
CA ASN A 172 -1.60 6.34 -10.08
C ASN A 172 -0.23 6.97 -10.30
N ALA A 173 -0.02 7.74 -11.37
CA ALA A 173 1.25 8.40 -11.62
C ALA A 173 1.62 9.38 -10.49
N GLY A 174 0.65 10.19 -10.04
CA GLY A 174 0.82 11.09 -8.90
C GLY A 174 1.14 10.35 -7.60
N LEU A 175 0.35 9.31 -7.26
CA LEU A 175 0.56 8.50 -6.06
C LEU A 175 1.93 7.80 -6.08
N SER A 176 2.26 7.18 -7.21
CA SER A 176 3.50 6.41 -7.38
C SER A 176 4.72 7.29 -7.23
N LEU A 177 4.70 8.48 -7.83
CA LEU A 177 5.79 9.44 -7.71
C LEU A 177 5.91 9.96 -6.28
N ALA A 178 4.79 10.35 -5.65
CA ALA A 178 4.80 10.87 -4.29
C ALA A 178 5.36 9.85 -3.29
N TYR A 179 4.87 8.61 -3.32
CA TYR A 179 5.33 7.57 -2.39
C TYR A 179 6.75 7.09 -2.69
N ALA A 180 7.12 6.93 -3.96
CA ALA A 180 8.48 6.56 -4.31
C ALA A 180 9.49 7.67 -3.96
N ALA A 181 9.08 8.94 -4.06
CA ALA A 181 9.91 10.06 -3.59
C ALA A 181 10.09 10.04 -2.08
N VAL A 182 9.01 9.85 -1.32
CA VAL A 182 9.07 9.74 0.16
C VAL A 182 9.95 8.57 0.60
N GLY A 183 9.92 7.43 -0.10
CA GLY A 183 10.72 6.27 0.27
C GLY A 183 12.19 6.33 -0.14
N ALA A 184 12.56 7.20 -1.08
CA ALA A 184 13.93 7.35 -1.54
C ALA A 184 14.72 8.45 -0.81
N TRP A 185 14.04 9.27 0.01
CA TRP A 185 14.60 10.31 0.86
C TRP A 185 14.82 9.79 2.28
#